data_AF-A0A502CZJ9-F1
#
_entry.id   AF-A0A502CZJ9-F1
#
_cell.length_a   1.000
_cell.length_b   1.000
_cell.length_c   1.000
_cell.angle_alpha   90.00
_cell.angle_beta   90.00
_cell.angle_gamma   90.00
#
_symmetry.space_group_name_H-M   'P 1'
#
loop_
_entity.id
_entity.type
_entity.pdbx_description
1 polymer ?
#
loop_
_entity_poly.entity_id
_entity_poly.type
_entity_poly.pdbx_seq_one_letter_code
_entity_poly.pdbx_strand_id
1 'polypeptide(L)'
;MLVVDQCEEALALDPDSAERAEFFDQLVAFRARGRGVLVIALRADRLGELSTHPEFARLVERGLYLLGAMTEPDLRRAIEGPAAQAGLRLEPGLVDLLVREVEGEPAALPLLSHVLRQTWKRREGQTLTVAGYAATGGIREAISQSAESVFRDLTADQQAILRDLMLRLVAPDDVGEPVRQRVPRRSVASDEGHSLLIERLVTARLISTDGETVEIAHEALAMAWPRLRSWLDDDVDGLRIMRHLSVSATSWDDLGRPDSELYRGVRMARAVEWRDRSNPSLPPAEQEFLVASADLAAVEQRATEEQVRTERRSNQRLRCGLAAVAVLLAVSTVAGALAKSAADRADQQALAADGRRLGA
;
A
#
# COMPACT_ATOMS: atom_id res chain seq x y z
N MET A 1 -16.52 13.85 -34.80
CA MET A 1 -16.23 12.64 -33.99
C MET A 1 -15.72 13.15 -32.65
N LEU A 2 -16.25 12.62 -31.55
CA LEU A 2 -15.78 12.91 -30.20
C LEU A 2 -15.19 11.60 -29.65
N VAL A 3 -13.95 11.64 -29.19
CA VAL A 3 -13.27 10.50 -28.58
C VAL A 3 -12.99 10.85 -27.13
N VAL A 4 -13.42 9.99 -26.22
CA VAL A 4 -13.12 10.05 -24.80
C VAL A 4 -12.23 8.85 -24.51
N ASP A 5 -10.93 9.09 -24.39
CA ASP A 5 -9.98 8.08 -23.93
C ASP A 5 -9.94 8.08 -22.40
N GLN A 6 -9.64 6.94 -21.77
CA GLN A 6 -9.58 6.79 -20.31
C GLN A 6 -10.80 7.38 -19.57
N CYS A 7 -12.01 7.01 -20.00
CA CYS A 7 -13.25 7.53 -19.42
C CYS A 7 -13.38 7.25 -17.91
N GLU A 8 -12.63 6.29 -17.37
CA GLU A 8 -12.54 6.00 -15.95
C GLU A 8 -12.03 7.17 -15.09
N GLU A 9 -11.28 8.11 -15.64
CA GLU A 9 -10.80 9.31 -14.94
C GLU A 9 -12.00 10.19 -14.49
N ALA A 10 -13.01 10.33 -15.35
CA ALA A 10 -14.25 11.01 -14.98
C ALA A 10 -15.04 10.24 -13.90
N LEU A 11 -14.86 8.92 -13.80
CA LEU A 11 -15.46 8.09 -12.76
C LEU A 11 -14.68 8.13 -11.44
N ALA A 12 -13.42 8.58 -11.46
CA ALA A 12 -12.58 8.74 -10.27
C ALA A 12 -12.95 10.00 -9.46
N LEU A 13 -13.60 10.98 -10.10
CA LEU A 13 -14.20 12.13 -9.41
C LEU A 13 -15.24 11.69 -8.38
N ASP A 14 -15.42 12.50 -7.33
CA ASP A 14 -16.45 12.30 -6.30
C ASP A 14 -17.79 11.93 -6.95
N PRO A 15 -18.41 10.80 -6.57
CA PRO A 15 -19.72 10.39 -7.09
C PRO A 15 -20.79 11.49 -7.05
N ASP A 16 -20.74 12.39 -6.07
CA ASP A 16 -21.70 13.48 -5.89
C ASP A 16 -21.28 14.80 -6.57
N SER A 17 -20.16 14.80 -7.31
CA SER A 17 -19.67 15.99 -8.01
C SER A 17 -20.61 16.41 -9.16
N ALA A 18 -21.00 17.69 -9.14
CA ALA A 18 -21.75 18.30 -10.24
C ALA A 18 -20.98 18.26 -11.57
N GLU A 19 -19.65 18.34 -11.51
CA GLU A 19 -18.77 18.27 -12.69
C GLU A 19 -18.84 16.88 -13.34
N ARG A 20 -18.83 15.82 -12.53
CA ARG A 20 -18.97 14.43 -13.00
C ARG A 20 -20.32 14.23 -13.69
N ALA A 21 -21.40 14.68 -13.07
CA ALA A 21 -22.74 14.58 -13.65
C ALA A 21 -22.85 15.36 -14.97
N GLU A 22 -22.39 16.62 -14.99
CA GLU A 22 -22.43 17.46 -16.17
C GLU A 22 -21.65 16.85 -17.34
N PHE A 23 -20.47 16.25 -17.08
CA PHE A 23 -19.68 15.58 -18.10
C PHE A 23 -20.48 14.48 -18.82
N PHE A 24 -21.08 13.55 -18.08
CA PHE A 24 -21.86 12.45 -18.67
C PHE A 24 -23.14 12.95 -19.36
N ASP A 25 -23.82 13.95 -18.79
CA ASP A 25 -24.99 14.59 -19.41
C ASP A 25 -24.64 15.26 -20.74
N GLN A 26 -23.49 15.92 -20.84
CA GLN A 26 -23.03 16.52 -22.08
C GLN A 26 -22.72 15.47 -23.16
N LEU A 27 -22.18 14.30 -22.79
CA LEU A 27 -21.97 13.18 -23.73
C LEU A 27 -23.29 12.60 -24.24
N VAL A 28 -24.28 12.47 -23.36
CA VAL A 28 -25.64 12.04 -23.72
C VAL A 28 -26.28 13.05 -24.68
N ALA A 29 -26.21 14.34 -24.34
CA ALA A 29 -26.72 15.41 -25.18
C ALA A 29 -26.00 15.48 -26.54
N PHE A 30 -24.69 15.25 -26.58
CA PHE A 30 -23.93 15.15 -27.83
C PHE A 30 -24.48 14.03 -28.72
N ARG A 31 -24.70 12.84 -28.16
CA ARG A 31 -25.24 11.70 -28.92
C ARG A 31 -26.68 11.93 -29.39
N ALA A 32 -27.51 12.55 -28.54
CA ALA A 32 -28.91 12.86 -28.83
C ALA A 32 -29.07 13.86 -29.99
N ARG A 33 -28.13 14.80 -30.15
CA ARG A 33 -28.10 15.74 -31.29
C ARG A 33 -27.86 15.06 -32.65
N GLY A 34 -27.44 13.79 -32.66
CA GLY A 34 -27.39 12.94 -33.86
C GLY A 34 -26.32 13.29 -34.89
N ARG A 35 -25.41 14.23 -34.60
CA ARG A 35 -24.47 14.81 -35.58
C ARG A 35 -23.03 14.29 -35.51
N GLY A 36 -22.75 13.27 -34.69
CA GLY A 36 -21.38 12.76 -34.55
C GLY A 36 -21.28 11.34 -34.01
N VAL A 37 -20.14 10.71 -34.29
CA VAL A 37 -19.68 9.47 -33.66
C VAL A 37 -19.07 9.82 -32.31
N LEU A 38 -19.51 9.14 -31.25
CA LEU A 38 -18.90 9.16 -29.93
C LEU A 38 -18.17 7.82 -29.74
N VAL A 39 -16.87 7.87 -29.48
CA VAL A 39 -16.03 6.71 -29.15
C VAL A 39 -15.56 6.89 -27.72
N ILE A 40 -15.72 5.87 -26.90
CA ILE A 40 -15.32 5.88 -25.49
C ILE A 40 -14.40 4.69 -25.27
N ALA A 41 -13.23 4.94 -24.69
CA ALA A 41 -12.37 3.90 -24.13
C ALA A 41 -12.59 3.87 -22.62
N LEU A 42 -12.87 2.69 -22.10
CA LEU A 42 -13.08 2.44 -20.68
C LEU A 42 -12.55 1.05 -20.36
N ARG A 43 -11.84 0.92 -19.25
CA ARG A 43 -11.41 -0.40 -18.77
C ARG A 43 -12.60 -1.26 -18.34
N ALA A 44 -12.53 -2.55 -18.64
CA ALA A 44 -13.63 -3.49 -18.40
C ALA A 44 -13.99 -3.63 -16.90
N ASP A 45 -13.01 -3.50 -16.00
CA ASP A 45 -13.20 -3.57 -14.55
C ASP A 45 -13.95 -2.35 -13.96
N ARG A 46 -14.00 -1.25 -14.71
CA ARG A 46 -14.69 -0.01 -14.33
C ARG A 46 -16.10 0.11 -14.94
N LEU A 47 -16.51 -0.85 -15.77
CA LEU A 47 -17.80 -0.81 -16.48
C LEU A 47 -19.00 -0.76 -15.51
N GLY A 48 -18.89 -1.42 -14.35
CA GLY A 48 -19.96 -1.44 -13.34
C GLY A 48 -20.28 -0.07 -12.74
N GLU A 49 -19.30 0.84 -12.71
CA GLU A 49 -19.46 2.18 -12.15
C GLU A 49 -20.32 3.10 -13.03
N LEU A 50 -20.53 2.75 -14.31
CA LEU A 50 -21.46 3.49 -15.18
C LEU A 50 -22.92 3.39 -14.71
N SER A 51 -23.24 2.46 -13.82
CA SER A 51 -24.60 2.31 -13.26
C SER A 51 -25.08 3.56 -12.52
N THR A 52 -24.18 4.41 -12.04
CA THR A 52 -24.51 5.71 -11.43
C THR A 52 -24.98 6.76 -12.46
N HIS A 53 -24.78 6.50 -13.76
CA HIS A 53 -25.18 7.35 -14.88
C HIS A 53 -26.07 6.58 -15.88
N PRO A 54 -27.37 6.32 -15.55
CA PRO A 54 -28.20 5.38 -16.29
C PRO A 54 -28.41 5.74 -17.77
N GLU A 55 -28.49 7.04 -18.09
CA GLU A 55 -28.66 7.51 -19.46
C GLU A 55 -27.43 7.19 -20.31
N PHE A 56 -26.25 7.44 -19.75
CA PHE A 56 -24.97 7.16 -20.39
C PHE A 56 -24.71 5.66 -20.49
N ALA A 57 -25.01 4.90 -19.43
CA ALA A 57 -24.91 3.44 -19.44
C ALA A 57 -25.71 2.81 -20.60
N ARG A 58 -26.94 3.29 -20.85
CA ARG A 58 -27.77 2.86 -22.00
C ARG A 58 -27.12 3.19 -23.35
N LEU A 59 -26.36 4.27 -23.44
CA LEU A 59 -25.61 4.61 -24.66
C LEU A 59 -24.43 3.66 -24.88
N VAL A 60 -23.68 3.37 -23.81
CA VAL A 60 -22.54 2.45 -23.84
C VAL A 60 -23.00 1.03 -24.18
N GLU A 61 -24.09 0.55 -23.58
CA GLU A 61 -24.65 -0.80 -23.83
C GLU A 61 -24.92 -1.05 -25.32
N ARG A 62 -25.46 -0.05 -26.04
CA ARG A 62 -25.80 -0.18 -27.47
C ARG A 62 -24.58 -0.27 -28.39
N GLY A 63 -23.41 0.14 -27.93
CA GLY A 63 -22.18 0.23 -28.72
C GLY A 63 -20.99 -0.46 -28.07
N LEU A 64 -21.22 -1.32 -27.08
CA LEU A 64 -20.16 -1.95 -26.30
C LEU A 64 -19.36 -2.90 -27.19
N TYR A 65 -18.07 -2.62 -27.31
CA TYR A 65 -17.11 -3.50 -27.94
C TYR A 65 -16.08 -3.93 -26.90
N LEU A 66 -16.12 -5.20 -26.49
CA LEU A 66 -15.15 -5.75 -25.55
C LEU A 66 -13.88 -6.13 -26.31
N LEU A 67 -12.81 -5.37 -26.08
CA LEU A 67 -11.50 -5.67 -26.65
C LEU A 67 -10.84 -6.80 -25.83
N GLY A 68 -10.86 -8.01 -26.39
CA GLY A 68 -10.19 -9.17 -25.80
C GLY A 68 -8.67 -9.14 -25.99
N ALA A 69 -7.99 -10.08 -25.34
CA ALA A 69 -6.57 -10.34 -25.59
C ALA A 69 -6.36 -10.74 -27.06
N MET A 70 -5.20 -10.35 -27.62
CA MET A 70 -4.83 -10.75 -28.98
C MET A 70 -4.67 -12.27 -29.07
N THR A 71 -5.25 -12.86 -30.11
CA THR A 71 -5.03 -14.27 -30.45
C THR A 71 -3.65 -14.46 -31.11
N GLU A 72 -3.17 -15.71 -31.23
CA GLU A 72 -1.91 -16.01 -31.95
C GLU A 72 -1.88 -15.37 -33.36
N PRO A 73 -2.92 -15.48 -34.20
CA PRO A 73 -2.96 -14.79 -35.49
C PRO A 73 -2.91 -13.25 -35.39
N ASP A 74 -3.50 -12.66 -34.34
CA ASP A 74 -3.46 -11.21 -34.13
C ASP A 74 -2.05 -10.74 -33.76
N LEU A 75 -1.36 -11.48 -32.90
CA LEU A 75 0.04 -11.23 -32.53
C LEU A 75 0.96 -11.29 -33.75
N ARG A 76 0.79 -12.31 -34.61
CA ARG A 76 1.54 -12.40 -35.88
C ARG A 76 1.33 -11.16 -36.73
N ARG A 77 0.07 -10.75 -36.94
CA ARG A 77 -0.25 -9.53 -37.71
C ARG A 77 0.32 -8.27 -37.06
N ALA A 78 0.33 -8.19 -35.74
CA ALA A 78 0.89 -7.08 -34.99
C ALA A 78 2.43 -6.99 -35.10
N ILE A 79 3.11 -8.09 -35.43
CA ILE A 79 4.56 -8.12 -35.70
C ILE A 79 4.84 -7.82 -37.18
N GLU A 80 4.18 -8.56 -38.08
CA GLU A 80 4.45 -8.54 -39.51
C GLU A 80 3.99 -7.24 -40.18
N GLY A 81 2.82 -6.73 -39.77
CA GLY A 81 2.21 -5.53 -40.36
C GLY A 81 3.10 -4.28 -40.24
N PRO A 82 3.53 -3.89 -39.03
CA PRO A 82 4.42 -2.74 -38.84
C PRO A 82 5.78 -2.91 -39.54
N ALA A 83 6.32 -4.13 -39.57
CA ALA A 83 7.58 -4.41 -40.28
C ALA A 83 7.42 -4.19 -41.79
N ALA A 84 6.35 -4.73 -42.39
CA ALA A 84 6.05 -4.54 -43.80
C ALA A 84 5.83 -3.06 -44.15
N GLN A 85 5.08 -2.33 -43.32
CA GLN A 85 4.82 -0.90 -43.51
C GLN A 85 6.11 -0.06 -43.44
N ALA A 86 7.07 -0.47 -42.62
CA ALA A 86 8.38 0.17 -42.48
C ALA A 86 9.41 -0.31 -43.52
N GLY A 87 9.05 -1.20 -44.44
CA GLY A 87 9.97 -1.78 -45.43
C GLY A 87 11.03 -2.71 -44.82
N LEU A 88 10.75 -3.27 -43.65
CA LEU A 88 11.61 -4.22 -42.95
C LEU A 88 11.28 -5.65 -43.36
N ARG A 89 12.31 -6.51 -43.36
CA ARG A 89 12.17 -7.95 -43.56
C ARG A 89 12.30 -8.67 -42.21
N LEU A 90 11.50 -9.70 -42.00
CA LEU A 90 11.59 -10.58 -40.84
C LEU A 90 12.27 -11.88 -41.29
N GLU A 91 13.30 -12.31 -40.57
CA GLU A 91 13.91 -13.61 -40.82
C GLU A 91 12.91 -14.76 -40.53
N PRO A 92 12.90 -15.83 -41.35
CA PRO A 92 12.07 -17.01 -41.08
C PRO A 92 12.27 -17.54 -39.66
N GLY A 93 11.17 -17.87 -38.97
CA GLY A 93 11.18 -18.38 -37.60
C GLY A 93 11.23 -17.31 -36.50
N LEU A 94 11.57 -16.04 -36.81
CA LEU A 94 11.57 -14.97 -35.81
C LEU A 94 10.17 -14.71 -35.25
N VAL A 95 9.15 -14.67 -36.12
CA VAL A 95 7.77 -14.44 -35.69
C VAL A 95 7.28 -15.58 -34.80
N ASP A 96 7.57 -16.83 -35.16
CA ASP A 96 7.19 -18.01 -34.37
C ASP A 96 7.82 -18.00 -32.97
N LEU A 97 9.08 -17.58 -32.87
CA LEU A 97 9.76 -17.41 -31.58
C LEU A 97 9.09 -16.34 -30.73
N LEU A 98 8.86 -15.15 -31.30
CA LEU A 98 8.27 -14.03 -30.57
C LEU A 98 6.84 -14.33 -30.09
N VAL A 99 6.05 -14.98 -30.93
CA VAL A 99 4.66 -15.33 -30.61
C VAL A 99 4.61 -16.36 -29.49
N ARG A 100 5.41 -17.43 -29.57
CA ARG A 100 5.47 -18.47 -28.52
C ARG A 100 5.88 -17.93 -27.16
N GLU A 101 6.69 -16.89 -27.13
CA GLU A 101 7.24 -16.34 -25.89
C GLU A 101 6.28 -15.37 -25.19
N VAL A 102 5.29 -14.82 -25.91
CA VAL A 102 4.29 -13.90 -25.34
C VAL A 102 2.90 -14.53 -25.25
N GLU A 103 2.73 -15.75 -25.77
CA GLU A 103 1.48 -16.49 -25.69
C GLU A 103 1.16 -16.87 -24.23
N GLY A 104 -0.01 -16.46 -23.75
CA GLY A 104 -0.45 -16.73 -22.37
C GLY A 104 0.09 -15.77 -21.31
N GLU A 105 0.96 -14.82 -21.68
CA GLU A 105 1.51 -13.84 -20.74
C GLU A 105 0.53 -12.67 -20.50
N PRO A 106 0.17 -12.37 -19.23
CA PRO A 106 -0.55 -11.14 -18.90
C PRO A 106 0.28 -9.93 -19.35
N ALA A 107 -0.30 -9.04 -20.18
CA ALA A 107 0.40 -7.90 -20.78
C ALA A 107 1.50 -8.24 -21.81
N ALA A 108 1.29 -9.27 -22.64
CA ALA A 108 2.11 -9.63 -23.79
C ALA A 108 2.53 -8.48 -24.74
N LEU A 109 1.66 -7.46 -24.94
CA LEU A 109 1.84 -6.50 -26.03
C LEU A 109 2.97 -5.46 -25.81
N PRO A 110 3.07 -4.78 -24.65
CA PRO A 110 4.15 -3.83 -24.49
C PRO A 110 5.51 -4.55 -24.31
N LEU A 111 5.51 -5.83 -23.88
CA LEU A 111 6.66 -6.72 -23.86
C LEU A 111 7.16 -6.99 -25.28
N LEU A 112 6.25 -7.48 -26.13
CA LEU A 112 6.50 -7.70 -27.55
C LEU A 112 7.01 -6.43 -28.24
N SER A 113 6.38 -5.27 -27.95
CA SER A 113 6.81 -3.97 -28.50
C SER A 113 8.22 -3.59 -28.06
N HIS A 114 8.59 -3.84 -26.80
CA HIS A 114 9.95 -3.61 -26.33
C HIS A 114 10.96 -4.47 -27.09
N VAL A 115 10.66 -5.75 -27.26
CA VAL A 115 11.54 -6.75 -27.86
C VAL A 115 11.74 -6.46 -29.34
N LEU A 116 10.66 -6.20 -30.08
CA LEU A 116 10.71 -5.77 -31.46
C LEU A 116 11.59 -4.53 -31.65
N ARG A 117 11.50 -3.56 -30.74
CA ARG A 117 12.36 -2.37 -30.75
C ARG A 117 13.84 -2.72 -30.51
N GLN A 118 14.15 -3.64 -29.61
CA GLN A 118 15.53 -4.07 -29.34
C GLN A 118 16.11 -4.88 -30.52
N THR A 119 15.32 -5.77 -31.11
CA THR A 119 15.69 -6.51 -32.33
C THR A 119 15.90 -5.54 -33.49
N TRP A 120 15.05 -4.52 -33.63
CA TRP A 120 15.21 -3.48 -34.65
C TRP A 120 16.50 -2.66 -34.49
N LYS A 121 16.92 -2.36 -33.26
CA LYS A 121 18.20 -1.66 -32.99
C LYS A 121 19.43 -2.51 -33.38
N ARG A 122 19.31 -3.84 -33.35
CA ARG A 122 20.36 -4.82 -33.66
C ARG A 122 20.20 -5.48 -35.02
N ARG A 123 19.33 -4.93 -35.86
CA ARG A 123 18.99 -5.50 -37.17
C ARG A 123 20.20 -5.46 -38.12
N GLU A 124 20.17 -6.35 -39.10
CA GLU A 124 21.16 -6.36 -40.19
C GLU A 124 20.55 -5.69 -41.42
N GLY A 125 20.94 -4.44 -41.68
CA GLY A 125 20.38 -3.62 -42.76
C GLY A 125 18.89 -3.36 -42.56
N GLN A 126 18.05 -4.04 -43.34
CA GLN A 126 16.58 -3.97 -43.26
C GLN A 126 15.96 -5.24 -42.65
N THR A 127 16.77 -6.22 -42.26
CA THR A 127 16.28 -7.51 -41.78
C THR A 127 16.37 -7.59 -40.26
N LEU A 128 15.24 -7.80 -39.60
CA LEU A 128 15.19 -8.22 -38.21
C LEU A 128 15.52 -9.72 -38.17
N THR A 129 16.63 -10.07 -37.52
CA THR A 129 17.18 -11.42 -37.53
C THR A 129 16.89 -12.16 -36.24
N VAL A 130 16.82 -13.50 -36.32
CA VAL A 130 16.81 -14.39 -35.15
C VAL A 130 18.07 -14.17 -34.34
N ALA A 131 19.21 -13.96 -34.99
CA ALA A 131 20.47 -13.62 -34.31
C ALA A 131 20.39 -12.27 -33.57
N GLY A 132 19.80 -11.24 -34.17
CA GLY A 132 19.60 -9.93 -33.55
C GLY A 132 18.66 -9.97 -32.35
N TYR A 133 17.65 -10.85 -32.40
CA TYR A 133 16.79 -11.17 -31.27
C TYR A 133 17.52 -12.02 -30.21
N ALA A 134 18.22 -13.10 -30.58
CA ALA A 134 18.96 -13.96 -29.66
C ALA A 134 20.13 -13.24 -28.97
N ALA A 135 20.74 -12.25 -29.63
CA ALA A 135 21.74 -11.37 -29.05
C ALA A 135 21.16 -10.43 -27.98
N THR A 136 19.83 -10.32 -27.87
CA THR A 136 19.18 -9.72 -26.71
C THR A 136 19.08 -10.68 -25.51
N GLY A 137 19.44 -11.95 -25.70
CA GLY A 137 19.30 -13.05 -24.74
C GLY A 137 17.86 -13.52 -24.52
N GLY A 138 17.00 -13.27 -25.51
CA GLY A 138 15.55 -13.43 -25.37
C GLY A 138 14.91 -12.23 -24.64
N ILE A 139 13.60 -12.31 -24.42
CA ILE A 139 12.83 -11.17 -23.89
C ILE A 139 13.28 -10.78 -22.49
N ARG A 140 13.58 -11.77 -21.64
CA ARG A 140 13.98 -11.58 -20.24
C ARG A 140 15.31 -10.84 -20.15
N GLU A 141 16.32 -11.28 -20.90
CA GLU A 141 17.64 -10.62 -20.89
C GLU A 141 17.57 -9.22 -21.52
N ALA A 142 16.74 -8.99 -22.55
CA ALA A 142 16.54 -7.67 -23.14
C ALA A 142 15.97 -6.65 -22.13
N ILE A 143 14.99 -7.09 -21.32
CA ILE A 143 14.42 -6.29 -20.23
C ILE A 143 15.47 -6.04 -19.16
N SER A 144 16.16 -7.08 -18.71
CA SER A 144 17.20 -6.99 -17.68
C SER A 144 18.30 -6.01 -18.09
N GLN A 145 18.81 -6.10 -19.31
CA GLN A 145 19.83 -5.17 -19.84
C GLN A 145 19.32 -3.74 -19.90
N SER A 146 18.06 -3.53 -20.31
CA SER A 146 17.46 -2.20 -20.37
C SER A 146 17.30 -1.60 -18.98
N ALA A 147 16.80 -2.37 -18.01
CA ALA A 147 16.65 -1.96 -16.62
C ALA A 147 18.00 -1.65 -15.97
N GLU A 148 18.99 -2.53 -16.19
CA GLU A 148 20.33 -2.35 -15.64
C GLU A 148 21.07 -1.17 -16.30
N SER A 149 20.86 -0.91 -17.59
CA SER A 149 21.40 0.29 -18.25
C SER A 149 20.84 1.55 -17.64
N VAL A 150 19.51 1.63 -17.44
CA VAL A 150 18.90 2.79 -16.79
C VAL A 150 19.45 2.96 -15.38
N PHE A 151 19.52 1.88 -14.58
CA PHE A 151 20.05 1.91 -13.23
C PHE A 151 21.49 2.45 -13.15
N ARG A 152 22.37 1.97 -14.04
CA ARG A 152 23.79 2.41 -14.07
C ARG A 152 23.97 3.87 -14.48
N ASP A 153 23.04 4.42 -15.25
CA ASP A 153 23.07 5.82 -15.69
C ASP A 153 22.47 6.80 -14.65
N LEU A 154 22.10 6.31 -13.46
CA LEU A 154 21.57 7.10 -12.35
C LEU A 154 22.66 7.40 -11.31
N THR A 155 22.53 8.54 -10.63
CA THR A 155 23.34 8.86 -9.44
C THR A 155 22.97 7.94 -8.26
N ALA A 156 23.81 7.89 -7.22
CA ALA A 156 23.53 7.07 -6.03
C ALA A 156 22.17 7.39 -5.37
N ASP A 157 21.84 8.68 -5.26
CA ASP A 157 20.56 9.14 -4.71
C ASP A 157 19.39 8.70 -5.60
N GLN A 158 19.53 8.83 -6.92
CA GLN A 158 18.51 8.37 -7.88
C GLN A 158 18.36 6.85 -7.89
N GLN A 159 19.43 6.09 -7.66
CA GLN A 159 19.37 4.64 -7.54
C GLN A 159 18.59 4.20 -6.29
N ALA A 160 18.74 4.92 -5.17
CA ALA A 160 17.96 4.69 -3.96
C ALA A 160 16.46 4.95 -4.20
N ILE A 161 16.13 6.06 -4.88
CA ILE A 161 14.75 6.40 -5.27
C ILE A 161 14.19 5.33 -6.22
N LEU A 162 14.96 4.91 -7.23
CA LEU A 162 14.55 3.87 -8.16
C LEU A 162 14.25 2.56 -7.43
N ARG A 163 15.10 2.17 -6.48
CA ARG A 163 14.87 0.97 -5.67
C ARG A 163 13.56 1.07 -4.91
N ASP A 164 13.32 2.16 -4.19
CA ASP A 164 12.11 2.37 -3.40
C ASP A 164 10.85 2.36 -4.29
N LEU A 165 10.89 3.06 -5.43
CA LEU A 165 9.83 3.06 -6.42
C LEU A 165 9.52 1.64 -6.91
N MET A 166 10.53 0.89 -7.35
CA MET A 166 10.32 -0.46 -7.92
C MET A 166 9.77 -1.44 -6.87
N LEU A 167 10.18 -1.31 -5.61
CA LEU A 167 9.64 -2.10 -4.49
C LEU A 167 8.19 -1.75 -4.15
N ARG A 168 7.70 -0.55 -4.51
CA ARG A 168 6.29 -0.17 -4.35
C ARG A 168 5.41 -0.63 -5.51
N LEU A 169 5.99 -0.75 -6.71
CA LEU A 169 5.27 -1.13 -7.93
C LEU A 169 5.17 -2.65 -8.12
N VAL A 170 5.84 -3.45 -7.27
CA VAL A 170 5.83 -4.90 -7.30
C VAL A 170 5.55 -5.43 -5.90
N ALA A 171 4.58 -6.34 -5.81
CA ALA A 171 4.27 -7.02 -4.56
C ALA A 171 4.30 -8.54 -4.75
N PRO A 172 4.71 -9.33 -3.76
CA PRO A 172 4.46 -10.77 -3.80
C PRO A 172 2.96 -11.06 -3.71
N ASP A 173 2.48 -12.03 -4.48
CA ASP A 173 1.15 -12.63 -4.32
C ASP A 173 1.10 -13.64 -3.16
N ASP A 174 -0.02 -14.34 -3.00
CA ASP A 174 -0.21 -15.35 -1.95
C ASP A 174 0.77 -16.54 -2.04
N VAL A 175 1.34 -16.77 -3.22
CA VAL A 175 2.32 -17.84 -3.51
C VAL A 175 3.76 -17.30 -3.44
N GLY A 176 3.94 -15.99 -3.30
CA GLY A 176 5.23 -15.30 -3.24
C GLY A 176 5.78 -14.85 -4.59
N GLU A 177 5.01 -14.99 -5.68
CA GLU A 177 5.42 -14.53 -7.01
C GLU A 177 5.19 -13.02 -7.16
N PRO A 178 6.10 -12.30 -7.84
CA PRO A 178 5.97 -10.86 -7.99
C PRO A 178 4.83 -10.50 -8.95
N VAL A 179 3.80 -9.87 -8.42
CA VAL A 179 2.68 -9.29 -9.17
C VAL A 179 2.82 -7.78 -9.24
N ARG A 180 2.33 -7.20 -10.36
CA ARG A 180 2.32 -5.75 -10.53
C ARG A 180 1.36 -5.08 -9.56
N GLN A 181 1.77 -3.93 -9.04
CA GLN A 181 0.95 -3.07 -8.21
C GLN A 181 0.80 -1.69 -8.86
N ARG A 182 -0.44 -1.21 -8.91
CA ARG A 182 -0.75 0.17 -9.27
C ARG A 182 -0.60 1.04 -8.03
N VAL A 183 0.15 2.13 -8.17
CA VAL A 183 0.38 3.10 -7.10
C VAL A 183 -0.01 4.48 -7.59
N PRO A 184 -0.74 5.28 -6.80
CA PRO A 184 -1.02 6.67 -7.17
C PRO A 184 0.27 7.43 -7.48
N ARG A 185 0.33 8.11 -8.61
CA ARG A 185 1.47 8.93 -9.02
C ARG A 185 1.80 9.95 -7.94
N ARG A 186 0.79 10.58 -7.34
CA ARG A 186 0.94 11.53 -6.22
C ARG A 186 1.68 10.96 -5.01
N SER A 187 1.60 9.66 -4.76
CA SER A 187 2.29 9.04 -3.62
C SER A 187 3.74 8.67 -3.92
N VAL A 188 4.18 8.68 -5.18
CA VAL A 188 5.57 8.34 -5.56
C VAL A 188 6.32 9.47 -6.26
N ALA A 189 5.61 10.49 -6.73
CA ALA A 189 6.15 11.71 -7.33
C ALA A 189 6.22 12.84 -6.30
N SER A 190 7.00 12.66 -5.23
CA SER A 190 7.07 13.60 -4.11
C SER A 190 7.78 14.92 -4.43
N ASP A 191 8.68 14.93 -5.41
CA ASP A 191 9.40 16.12 -5.86
C ASP A 191 9.69 16.07 -7.38
N GLU A 192 10.34 17.12 -7.88
CA GLU A 192 10.71 17.25 -9.28
C GLU A 192 11.71 16.16 -9.73
N GLY A 193 12.60 15.72 -8.83
CA GLY A 193 13.55 14.64 -9.09
C GLY A 193 12.87 13.28 -9.26
N HIS A 194 11.88 12.96 -8.41
CA HIS A 194 11.05 11.76 -8.54
C HIS A 194 10.25 11.79 -9.85
N SER A 195 9.66 12.94 -10.18
CA SER A 195 8.90 13.13 -11.42
C SER A 195 9.76 12.90 -12.66
N LEU A 196 10.97 13.48 -12.71
CA LEU A 196 11.94 13.28 -13.79
C LEU A 196 12.37 11.81 -13.92
N LEU A 197 12.57 11.11 -12.80
CA LEU A 197 12.90 9.70 -12.81
C LEU A 197 11.76 8.86 -13.37
N ILE A 198 10.52 9.12 -12.96
CA ILE A 198 9.33 8.44 -13.49
C ILE A 198 9.24 8.63 -15.02
N GLU A 199 9.38 9.86 -15.52
CA GLU A 199 9.36 10.12 -16.97
C GLU A 199 10.48 9.38 -17.73
N ARG A 200 11.67 9.30 -17.13
CA ARG A 200 12.80 8.53 -17.70
C ARG A 200 12.48 7.04 -17.78
N LEU A 201 11.85 6.49 -16.74
CA LEU A 201 11.44 5.07 -16.70
C LEU A 201 10.29 4.77 -17.67
N VAL A 202 9.33 5.68 -17.83
CA VAL A 202 8.26 5.60 -18.84
C VAL A 202 8.86 5.58 -20.24
N THR A 203 9.80 6.50 -20.51
CA THR A 203 10.52 6.56 -21.80
C THR A 203 11.32 5.28 -22.07
N ALA A 204 11.91 4.70 -21.03
CA ALA A 204 12.61 3.41 -21.10
C ALA A 204 11.66 2.21 -21.25
N ARG A 205 10.35 2.41 -21.04
CA ARG A 205 9.29 1.38 -20.98
C ARG A 205 9.51 0.37 -19.86
N LEU A 206 10.04 0.82 -18.73
CA LEU A 206 10.17 0.02 -17.51
C LEU A 206 8.93 0.14 -16.63
N ILE A 207 8.28 1.30 -16.67
CA ILE A 207 7.01 1.58 -16.02
C ILE A 207 6.02 2.14 -17.04
N SER A 208 4.73 2.05 -16.73
CA SER A 208 3.63 2.71 -17.43
C SER A 208 2.87 3.61 -16.48
N THR A 209 2.23 4.63 -17.04
CA THR A 209 1.36 5.55 -16.31
C THR A 209 0.12 5.85 -17.14
N ASP A 210 -1.03 5.95 -16.49
CA ASP A 210 -2.28 6.45 -17.07
C ASP A 210 -2.50 7.95 -16.78
N GLY A 211 -1.56 8.60 -16.08
CA GLY A 211 -1.66 9.98 -15.63
C GLY A 211 -1.76 10.06 -14.11
N GLU A 212 -2.69 9.30 -13.52
CA GLU A 212 -2.92 9.28 -12.07
C GLU A 212 -2.19 8.18 -11.33
N THR A 213 -1.88 7.07 -11.99
CA THR A 213 -1.23 5.91 -11.41
C THR A 213 0.05 5.54 -12.16
N VAL A 214 0.93 4.84 -11.44
CA VAL A 214 2.18 4.29 -11.94
C VAL A 214 2.19 2.80 -11.64
N GLU A 215 2.64 2.00 -12.60
CA GLU A 215 2.83 0.55 -12.45
C GLU A 215 4.05 0.10 -13.26
N ILE A 216 4.64 -1.05 -12.91
CA ILE A 216 5.64 -1.68 -13.79
C ILE A 216 5.01 -1.99 -15.15
N ALA A 217 5.78 -1.78 -16.22
CA ALA A 217 5.28 -2.01 -17.56
C ALA A 217 4.91 -3.49 -17.77
N HIS A 218 5.72 -4.41 -17.21
CA HIS A 218 5.57 -5.87 -17.31
C HIS A 218 6.03 -6.58 -16.03
N GLU A 219 5.29 -7.59 -15.57
CA GLU A 219 5.71 -8.48 -14.47
C GLU A 219 7.01 -9.22 -14.78
N ALA A 220 7.27 -9.47 -16.07
CA ALA A 220 8.54 -9.99 -16.55
C ALA A 220 9.75 -9.17 -16.08
N LEU A 221 9.60 -7.86 -15.80
CA LEU A 221 10.67 -7.03 -15.24
C LEU A 221 11.13 -7.50 -13.86
N ALA A 222 10.18 -7.86 -12.98
CA ALA A 222 10.48 -8.37 -11.64
C ALA A 222 11.17 -9.74 -11.69
N MET A 223 10.77 -10.57 -12.66
CA MET A 223 11.34 -11.91 -12.84
C MET A 223 12.69 -11.92 -13.55
N ALA A 224 12.88 -11.01 -14.50
CA ALA A 224 14.04 -11.02 -15.39
C ALA A 224 15.20 -10.15 -14.90
N TRP A 225 14.94 -9.12 -14.09
CA TRP A 225 16.00 -8.23 -13.60
C TRP A 225 16.55 -8.73 -12.26
N PRO A 226 17.77 -9.32 -12.21
CA PRO A 226 18.27 -9.98 -11.00
C PRO A 226 18.41 -9.05 -9.80
N ARG A 227 18.66 -7.76 -10.05
CA ARG A 227 18.78 -6.74 -9.03
C ARG A 227 17.44 -6.46 -8.33
N LEU A 228 16.36 -6.31 -9.09
CA LEU A 228 15.03 -6.14 -8.52
C LEU A 228 14.61 -7.39 -7.75
N ARG A 229 14.90 -8.58 -8.28
CA ARG A 229 14.66 -9.83 -7.55
C ARG A 229 15.40 -9.88 -6.22
N SER A 230 16.68 -9.53 -6.19
CA SER A 230 17.44 -9.40 -4.94
C SER A 230 16.76 -8.44 -3.97
N TRP A 231 16.34 -7.26 -4.43
CA TRP A 231 15.67 -6.30 -3.55
C TRP A 231 14.35 -6.82 -2.97
N LEU A 232 13.59 -7.58 -3.76
CA LEU A 232 12.34 -8.21 -3.32
C LEU A 232 12.59 -9.30 -2.28
N ASP A 233 13.69 -10.06 -2.45
CA ASP A 233 14.10 -11.13 -1.55
C ASP A 233 14.73 -10.60 -0.24
N ASP A 234 15.35 -9.41 -0.26
CA ASP A 234 16.14 -8.86 0.86
C ASP A 234 15.33 -8.55 2.14
N ASP A 235 14.07 -8.07 2.04
CA ASP A 235 13.26 -7.65 3.20
C ASP A 235 11.75 -7.80 2.96
N VAL A 236 11.29 -9.04 2.76
CA VAL A 236 9.86 -9.37 2.52
C VAL A 236 8.94 -8.79 3.60
N ASP A 237 9.35 -8.84 4.87
CA ASP A 237 8.57 -8.27 5.97
C ASP A 237 8.54 -6.74 5.93
N GLY A 238 9.64 -6.10 5.54
CA GLY A 238 9.68 -4.66 5.31
C GLY A 238 8.75 -4.23 4.17
N LEU A 239 8.68 -5.00 3.08
CA LEU A 239 7.76 -4.74 1.98
C LEU A 239 6.29 -4.81 2.41
N ARG A 240 5.94 -5.75 3.29
CA ARG A 240 4.59 -5.83 3.88
C ARG A 240 4.27 -4.61 4.73
N ILE A 241 5.23 -4.15 5.55
CA ILE A 241 5.06 -2.95 6.38
C ILE A 241 4.90 -1.71 5.51
N MET A 242 5.77 -1.53 4.51
CA MET A 242 5.72 -0.42 3.55
C MET A 242 4.36 -0.38 2.83
N ARG A 243 3.88 -1.52 2.33
CA ARG A 243 2.60 -1.59 1.61
C ARG A 243 1.42 -1.21 2.50
N HIS A 244 1.36 -1.77 3.71
CA HIS A 244 0.31 -1.44 4.66
C HIS A 244 0.39 0.05 5.06
N LEU A 245 1.59 0.60 5.19
CA LEU A 245 1.81 2.02 5.48
C LEU A 245 1.28 2.91 4.36
N SER A 246 1.61 2.62 3.09
CA SER A 246 1.08 3.39 1.96
C SER A 246 -0.44 3.41 1.95
N VAL A 247 -1.09 2.23 2.05
CA VAL A 247 -2.55 2.12 2.04
C VAL A 247 -3.18 2.88 3.22
N SER A 248 -2.60 2.75 4.42
CA SER A 248 -3.12 3.42 5.62
C SER A 248 -2.95 4.92 5.55
N ALA A 249 -1.81 5.41 5.06
CA ALA A 249 -1.55 6.84 4.90
C ALA A 249 -2.47 7.47 3.86
N THR A 250 -2.70 6.81 2.72
CA THR A 250 -3.67 7.26 1.72
C THR A 250 -5.08 7.30 2.29
N SER A 251 -5.53 6.21 2.93
CA SER A 251 -6.88 6.17 3.53
C SER A 251 -7.07 7.23 4.63
N TRP A 252 -6.04 7.48 5.44
CA TRP A 252 -6.08 8.51 6.48
C TRP A 252 -6.21 9.91 5.88
N ASP A 253 -5.45 10.22 4.82
CA ASP A 253 -5.53 11.51 4.13
C ASP A 253 -6.89 11.69 3.44
N ASP A 254 -7.37 10.68 2.72
CA ASP A 254 -8.66 10.68 2.02
C ASP A 254 -9.85 10.87 2.98
N LEU A 255 -9.76 10.35 4.21
CA LEU A 255 -10.78 10.50 5.25
C LEU A 255 -10.69 11.81 6.06
N GLY A 256 -9.79 12.73 5.69
CA GLY A 256 -9.62 14.00 6.40
C GLY A 256 -8.83 13.87 7.72
N ARG A 257 -7.92 12.90 7.78
CA ARG A 257 -6.92 12.69 8.83
C ARG A 257 -7.46 12.37 10.23
N PRO A 258 -8.42 11.45 10.41
CA PRO A 258 -8.94 11.10 11.73
C PRO A 258 -7.94 10.27 12.56
N ASP A 259 -7.88 10.53 13.88
CA ASP A 259 -7.05 9.78 14.82
C ASP A 259 -7.36 8.27 14.86
N SER A 260 -8.57 7.85 14.46
CA SER A 260 -8.99 6.44 14.46
C SER A 260 -8.15 5.58 13.52
N GLU A 261 -7.65 6.13 12.41
CA GLU A 261 -6.89 5.42 11.38
C GLU A 261 -5.39 5.32 11.69
N LEU A 262 -4.89 6.12 12.64
CA LEU A 262 -3.47 6.14 13.01
C LEU A 262 -3.02 4.80 13.59
N TYR A 263 -1.74 4.47 13.35
CA TYR A 263 -1.15 3.26 13.90
C TYR A 263 -1.10 3.31 15.43
N ARG A 264 -1.43 2.16 16.05
CA ARG A 264 -1.37 1.96 17.50
C ARG A 264 -0.64 0.67 17.86
N GLY A 265 -0.13 0.62 19.09
CA GLY A 265 0.45 -0.59 19.69
C GLY A 265 1.49 -1.28 18.80
N VAL A 266 1.28 -2.57 18.54
CA VAL A 266 2.22 -3.42 17.77
C VAL A 266 2.44 -2.89 16.35
N ARG A 267 1.41 -2.35 15.68
CA ARG A 267 1.57 -1.83 14.31
C ARG A 267 2.53 -0.64 14.29
N MET A 268 2.37 0.29 15.23
CA MET A 268 3.26 1.44 15.36
C MET A 268 4.68 1.01 15.68
N ALA A 269 4.86 0.09 16.64
CA ALA A 269 6.18 -0.42 17.02
C ALA A 269 6.90 -1.06 15.83
N ARG A 270 6.22 -1.92 15.05
CA ARG A 270 6.81 -2.56 13.85
C ARG A 270 7.16 -1.54 12.77
N ALA A 271 6.33 -0.53 12.55
CA ALA A 271 6.58 0.51 11.55
C ALA A 271 7.81 1.36 11.91
N VAL A 272 7.97 1.71 13.19
CA VAL A 272 9.16 2.44 13.69
C VAL A 272 10.41 1.58 13.59
N GLU A 273 10.36 0.33 14.05
CA GLU A 273 11.49 -0.60 13.97
C GLU A 273 11.96 -0.79 12.51
N TRP A 274 11.03 -0.98 11.58
CA TRP A 274 11.35 -1.08 10.16
C TRP A 274 11.94 0.22 9.60
N ARG A 275 11.34 1.39 9.91
CA ARG A 275 11.86 2.68 9.45
C ARG A 275 13.28 2.91 9.94
N ASP A 276 13.56 2.62 11.21
CA ASP A 276 14.86 2.87 11.82
C ASP A 276 15.93 1.89 11.31
N ARG A 277 15.55 0.64 11.00
CA ARG A 277 16.43 -0.38 10.43
C ARG A 277 16.74 -0.14 8.94
N SER A 278 15.73 0.19 8.15
CA SER A 278 15.81 0.20 6.69
C SER A 278 16.01 1.61 6.10
N ASN A 279 15.82 2.66 6.90
CA ASN A 279 15.87 4.08 6.53
C ASN A 279 15.24 4.37 5.14
N PRO A 280 13.97 3.97 4.93
CA PRO A 280 13.32 4.08 3.63
C PRO A 280 13.07 5.54 3.26
N SER A 281 13.06 5.82 1.95
CA SER A 281 12.61 7.13 1.45
C SER A 281 11.08 7.16 1.48
N LEU A 282 10.52 7.75 2.54
CA LEU A 282 9.07 7.84 2.68
C LEU A 282 8.51 9.09 1.99
N PRO A 283 7.45 8.97 1.17
CA PRO A 283 6.67 10.10 0.68
C PRO A 283 6.14 10.97 1.83
N PRO A 284 5.90 12.27 1.61
CA PRO A 284 5.44 13.19 2.64
C PRO A 284 4.21 12.70 3.41
N ALA A 285 3.20 12.15 2.72
CA ALA A 285 1.99 11.64 3.35
C ALA A 285 2.27 10.48 4.33
N GLU A 286 3.20 9.59 4.00
CA GLU A 286 3.59 8.47 4.89
C GLU A 286 4.41 8.96 6.08
N GLN A 287 5.28 9.96 5.87
CA GLN A 287 6.02 10.60 6.96
C GLN A 287 5.06 11.27 7.94
N GLU A 288 4.12 12.07 7.43
CA GLU A 288 3.09 12.75 8.24
C GLU A 288 2.23 11.74 9.02
N PHE A 289 1.80 10.65 8.37
CA PHE A 289 1.04 9.60 9.02
C PHE A 289 1.81 8.95 10.18
N LEU A 290 3.10 8.64 10.01
CA LEU A 290 3.92 8.06 11.07
C LEU A 290 4.18 9.05 12.22
N VAL A 291 4.38 10.33 11.91
CA VAL A 291 4.55 11.39 12.93
C VAL A 291 3.27 11.53 13.74
N ALA A 292 2.11 11.66 13.09
CA ALA A 292 0.82 11.74 13.77
C ALA A 292 0.55 10.49 14.62
N SER A 293 0.86 9.30 14.11
CA SER A 293 0.75 8.05 14.86
C SER A 293 1.66 8.02 16.10
N ALA A 294 2.88 8.57 16.00
CA ALA A 294 3.81 8.68 17.12
C ALA A 294 3.32 9.64 18.20
N ASP A 295 2.81 10.79 17.78
CA ASP A 295 2.27 11.80 18.69
C ASP A 295 1.07 11.25 19.46
N LEU A 296 0.14 10.57 18.78
CA LEU A 296 -0.99 9.90 19.41
C LEU A 296 -0.53 8.82 20.41
N ALA A 297 0.40 7.96 20.00
CA ALA A 297 0.93 6.91 20.87
C ALA A 297 1.59 7.49 22.14
N ALA A 298 2.30 8.61 22.01
CA ALA A 298 2.90 9.30 23.16
C ALA A 298 1.84 9.88 24.12
N VAL A 299 0.72 10.38 23.60
CA VAL A 299 -0.41 10.86 24.41
C VAL A 299 -1.10 9.71 25.14
N GLU A 300 -1.43 8.62 24.44
CA GLU A 300 -2.07 7.42 25.02
C GLU A 300 -1.20 6.78 26.12
N GLN A 301 0.12 6.75 25.92
CA GLN A 301 1.05 6.20 26.89
C GLN A 301 1.13 7.05 28.17
N ARG A 302 1.17 8.38 28.05
CA ARG A 302 1.14 9.29 29.21
C ARG A 302 -0.16 9.14 30.00
N ALA A 303 -1.31 9.06 29.31
CA ALA A 303 -2.60 8.87 29.95
C ALA A 303 -2.66 7.54 30.73
N THR A 304 -2.14 6.46 30.14
CA THR A 304 -2.07 5.14 30.79
C THR A 304 -1.17 5.16 32.02
N GLU A 305 0.00 5.81 31.94
CA GLU A 305 0.91 5.95 33.08
C GLU A 305 0.29 6.75 34.23
N GLU A 306 -0.48 7.80 33.92
CA GLU A 306 -1.20 8.59 34.92
C GLU A 306 -2.32 7.78 35.59
N GLN A 307 -3.06 6.98 34.83
CA GLN A 307 -4.07 6.06 35.36
C GLN A 307 -3.42 5.05 36.32
N VAL A 308 -2.33 4.39 35.92
CA VAL A 308 -1.61 3.45 36.79
C VAL A 308 -1.08 4.15 38.05
N ARG A 309 -0.59 5.39 37.94
CA ARG A 309 -0.13 6.17 39.11
C ARG A 309 -1.27 6.51 40.07
N THR A 310 -2.44 6.90 39.56
CA THR A 310 -3.61 7.24 40.38
C THR A 310 -4.18 6.01 41.08
N GLU A 311 -4.29 4.88 40.37
CA GLU A 311 -4.70 3.60 40.97
C GLU A 311 -3.75 3.14 42.08
N ARG A 312 -2.43 3.24 41.86
CA ARG A 312 -1.43 2.91 42.90
C ARG A 312 -1.60 3.77 44.16
N ARG A 313 -1.84 5.07 44.01
CA ARG A 313 -2.07 5.99 45.14
C ARG A 313 -3.35 5.63 45.90
N SER A 314 -4.43 5.31 45.18
CA SER A 314 -5.70 4.87 45.80
C SER A 314 -5.51 3.57 46.60
N ASN A 315 -4.87 2.56 46.00
CA ASN A 315 -4.57 1.30 46.66
C ASN A 315 -3.67 1.46 47.90
N GLN A 316 -2.69 2.37 47.86
CA GLN A 316 -1.88 2.68 49.04
C GLN A 316 -2.70 3.32 50.16
N ARG A 317 -3.59 4.26 49.85
CA ARG A 317 -4.49 4.88 50.84
C ARG A 317 -5.43 3.87 51.47
N LEU A 318 -6.03 2.98 50.67
CA LEU A 318 -6.88 1.89 51.17
C LEU A 318 -6.11 0.95 52.11
N ARG A 319 -4.87 0.58 51.76
CA ARG A 319 -4.01 -0.26 52.60
C ARG A 319 -3.66 0.43 53.93
N CYS A 320 -3.29 1.71 53.91
CA CYS A 320 -3.04 2.47 55.15
C CYS A 320 -4.29 2.59 56.02
N GLY A 321 -5.46 2.84 55.41
CA GLY A 321 -6.73 2.90 56.12
C GLY A 321 -7.09 1.56 56.79
N LEU A 322 -6.96 0.45 56.07
CA LEU A 322 -7.19 -0.90 56.63
C LEU A 322 -6.22 -1.23 57.76
N ALA A 323 -4.94 -0.86 57.63
CA ALA A 323 -3.94 -1.06 58.68
C ALA A 323 -4.28 -0.23 59.95
N ALA A 324 -4.71 1.02 59.79
CA ALA A 324 -5.13 1.86 60.91
C ALA A 324 -6.36 1.28 61.64
N VAL A 325 -7.35 0.78 60.89
CA VAL A 325 -8.53 0.10 61.48
C VAL A 325 -8.11 -1.17 62.23
N ALA A 326 -7.21 -1.98 61.67
CA ALA A 326 -6.70 -3.18 62.34
C ALA A 326 -5.96 -2.84 63.66
N VAL A 327 -5.17 -1.76 63.68
CA VAL A 327 -4.50 -1.28 64.90
C VAL A 327 -5.52 -0.81 65.94
N LEU A 328 -6.54 -0.03 65.53
CA LEU A 328 -7.59 0.43 66.45
C LEU A 328 -8.39 -0.73 67.05
N LEU A 329 -8.69 -1.77 66.25
CA LEU A 329 -9.34 -2.98 66.73
C LEU A 329 -8.45 -3.74 67.73
N ALA A 330 -7.15 -3.89 67.43
CA ALA A 330 -6.19 -4.50 68.35
C ALA A 330 -6.12 -3.73 69.68
N VAL A 331 -5.98 -2.41 69.63
CA VAL A 331 -5.97 -1.56 70.84
C VAL A 331 -7.28 -1.69 71.63
N SER A 332 -8.42 -1.72 70.95
CA SER A 332 -9.74 -1.86 71.60
C SER A 332 -9.88 -3.22 72.29
N THR A 333 -9.41 -4.31 71.68
CA THR A 333 -9.42 -5.65 72.30
C THR A 333 -8.50 -5.73 73.52
N VAL A 334 -7.31 -5.12 73.44
CA VAL A 334 -6.35 -5.06 74.57
C VAL A 334 -6.93 -4.22 75.71
N ALA A 335 -7.49 -3.05 75.41
CA ALA A 335 -8.13 -2.20 76.40
C ALA A 335 -9.32 -2.89 77.09
N GLY A 336 -10.16 -3.60 76.32
CA GLY A 336 -11.27 -4.39 76.85
C GLY A 336 -10.80 -5.53 77.76
N ALA A 337 -9.72 -6.23 77.40
CA ALA A 337 -9.14 -7.28 78.22
C ALA A 337 -8.56 -6.73 79.54
N LEU A 338 -7.84 -5.60 79.48
CA LEU A 338 -7.31 -4.92 80.66
C LEU A 338 -8.43 -4.44 81.59
N ALA A 339 -9.48 -3.82 81.04
CA ALA A 339 -10.64 -3.37 81.81
C ALA A 339 -11.35 -4.52 82.52
N LYS A 340 -11.54 -5.66 81.84
CA LYS A 340 -12.11 -6.87 82.46
C LYS A 340 -11.22 -7.40 83.59
N SER A 341 -9.90 -7.48 83.37
CA SER A 341 -8.96 -7.94 84.40
C SER A 341 -8.91 -7.01 85.63
N ALA A 342 -9.12 -5.71 85.43
CA ALA A 342 -9.20 -4.74 86.53
C ALA A 342 -10.51 -4.90 87.31
N ALA A 343 -11.64 -5.15 86.63
CA ALA A 343 -12.92 -5.45 87.27
C ALA A 343 -12.86 -6.76 88.08
N ASP A 344 -12.32 -7.84 87.50
CA ASP A 344 -12.16 -9.13 88.20
C ASP A 344 -11.28 -8.99 89.46
N ARG A 345 -10.22 -8.16 89.40
CA ARG A 345 -9.38 -7.86 90.57
C ARG A 345 -10.14 -7.05 91.63
N ALA A 346 -10.98 -6.10 91.23
CA ALA A 346 -11.80 -5.32 92.14
C ALA A 346 -12.85 -6.19 92.84
N ASP A 347 -13.50 -7.10 92.11
CA ASP A 347 -14.45 -8.06 92.67
C ASP A 347 -13.79 -9.04 93.66
N GLN A 348 -12.59 -9.54 93.33
CA GLN A 348 -11.82 -10.37 94.26
C GLN A 348 -11.43 -9.62 95.54
N GLN A 349 -11.08 -8.34 95.43
CA GLN A 349 -10.78 -7.50 96.60
C GLN A 349 -12.03 -7.21 97.44
N ALA A 350 -13.19 -7.01 96.82
CA ALA A 350 -14.46 -6.83 97.51
C ALA A 350 -14.88 -8.12 98.25
N LEU A 351 -14.79 -9.28 97.60
CA LEU A 351 -15.06 -10.58 98.22
C LEU A 351 -14.10 -10.90 99.37
N ALA A 352 -12.81 -10.55 99.24
CA ALA A 352 -11.82 -10.71 100.30
C ALA A 352 -12.01 -9.73 101.47
N ALA A 353 -12.69 -8.60 101.25
CA ALA A 353 -13.06 -7.65 102.29
C ALA A 353 -14.33 -8.11 103.04
N ASP A 354 -15.32 -8.66 102.32
CA ASP A 354 -16.53 -9.22 102.92
C ASP A 354 -16.27 -10.52 103.68
N GLY A 355 -15.38 -11.38 103.17
CA GLY A 355 -14.92 -12.58 103.90
C GLY A 355 -14.21 -12.24 105.22
N ARG A 356 -13.56 -11.07 105.31
CA ARG A 356 -12.97 -10.57 106.56
C ARG A 356 -13.99 -9.97 107.53
N ARG A 357 -15.16 -9.54 107.05
CA ARG A 357 -16.25 -9.01 107.88
C ARG A 357 -17.14 -10.10 108.47
N LEU A 358 -17.26 -11.25 107.82
CA LEU A 358 -18.06 -12.40 108.31
C LEU A 358 -17.27 -13.35 109.23
N GLY A 359 -15.95 -13.15 109.37
CA GLY A 359 -15.06 -13.94 110.22
C GLY A 359 -14.70 -13.29 111.57
N ALA A 360 -15.32 -12.16 111.91
CA ALA A 360 -15.22 -11.47 113.19
C ALA A 360 -16.60 -11.46 113.86
#